data_AF-A0A5X8YZR0-F1
#
_entry.id   AF-A0A5X8YZR0-F1
#
_cell.length_a   1.000
_cell.length_b   1.000
_cell.length_c   1.000
_cell.angle_alpha   90.00
_cell.angle_beta   90.00
_cell.angle_gamma   90.00
#
_symmetry.space_group_name_H-M   'P 1'
#
loop_
_entity.id
_entity.type
_entity.pdbx_description
1 polymer ?
#
loop_
_entity_poly.entity_id
_entity_poly.type
_entity_poly.pdbx_seq_one_letter_code
_entity_poly.pdbx_strand_id
1 'polypeptide(L)'
;MIWHDVEQNSEEWELLRLGKATASNFGLIMANEGGAFGEPAKRYALQIALEQIKGCKSELTYSNEHMERGHEQEPIARMLYEERYFIDVDNGGFFDHDTYGDSPDGLVGTDGLLEIKSVVASTHYATMVRGKFDPAYKWQLIGHLDCSGRDWVDFVSYCSDFPAEKQLIVYRLNATDFTVEIARLRERRDAFITLVSDVKRKILESA
;
A
#
# COMPACT_ATOMS: atom_id res chain seq x y z
N MET A 1 10.39 -13.68 -3.25
CA MET A 1 10.39 -12.45 -2.46
C MET A 1 11.82 -12.02 -2.22
N ILE A 2 12.18 -10.82 -2.66
CA ILE A 2 13.44 -10.14 -2.33
C ILE A 2 13.06 -8.84 -1.64
N TRP A 3 13.66 -8.54 -0.49
CA TRP A 3 13.51 -7.22 0.14
C TRP A 3 14.67 -6.33 -0.30
N HIS A 4 14.33 -5.15 -0.78
CA HIS A 4 15.27 -4.12 -1.20
C HIS A 4 15.27 -2.99 -0.17
N ASP A 5 16.42 -2.75 0.44
CA ASP A 5 16.63 -1.57 1.29
C ASP A 5 16.89 -0.35 0.40
N VAL A 6 15.81 0.30 -0.01
CA VAL A 6 15.82 1.48 -0.88
C VAL A 6 15.00 2.60 -0.25
N GLU A 7 15.45 3.83 -0.37
CA GLU A 7 14.72 4.98 0.15
C GLU A 7 13.38 5.14 -0.58
N GLN A 8 12.29 5.33 0.16
CA GLN A 8 10.99 5.59 -0.45
C GLN A 8 11.01 6.85 -1.32
N ASN A 9 10.23 6.84 -2.40
CA ASN A 9 10.18 7.92 -3.39
C ASN A 9 11.49 8.21 -4.14
N SER A 10 12.55 7.42 -3.92
CA SER A 10 13.76 7.46 -4.74
C SER A 10 13.51 6.91 -6.15
N GLU A 11 14.41 7.25 -7.08
CA GLU A 11 14.36 6.71 -8.45
C GLU A 11 14.48 5.18 -8.46
N GLU A 12 15.36 4.62 -7.63
CA GLU A 12 15.56 3.17 -7.50
C GLU A 12 14.30 2.47 -7.00
N TRP A 13 13.62 3.06 -6.02
CA TRP A 13 12.33 2.58 -5.52
C TRP A 13 11.23 2.63 -6.60
N GLU A 14 11.20 3.69 -7.40
CA GLU A 14 10.22 3.80 -8.48
C GLU A 14 10.46 2.81 -9.62
N LEU A 15 11.73 2.51 -9.93
CA LEU A 15 12.11 1.49 -10.88
C LEU A 15 11.71 0.09 -10.40
N LEU A 16 11.86 -0.21 -9.11
CA LEU A 16 11.44 -1.50 -8.54
C LEU A 16 9.92 -1.73 -8.64
N ARG A 17 9.13 -0.66 -8.64
CA ARG A 17 7.65 -0.70 -8.71
C ARG A 17 7.10 -0.74 -10.13
N LEU A 18 7.92 -0.35 -11.11
CA LEU A 18 7.52 -0.21 -12.50
C LEU A 18 6.94 -1.52 -13.05
N GLY A 19 5.73 -1.46 -13.60
CA GLY A 19 5.11 -2.63 -14.22
C GLY A 19 4.68 -3.72 -13.24
N LYS A 20 4.50 -3.38 -11.96
CA LYS A 20 4.06 -4.32 -10.90
C LYS A 20 2.78 -3.88 -10.22
N ALA A 21 1.99 -4.85 -9.77
CA ALA A 21 0.84 -4.58 -8.91
C ALA A 21 1.32 -4.26 -7.48
N THR A 22 1.00 -3.07 -6.96
CA THR A 22 1.46 -2.64 -5.62
C THR A 22 0.35 -2.70 -4.58
N ALA A 23 0.69 -2.97 -3.32
CA ALA A 23 -0.28 -3.18 -2.24
C ALA A 23 -1.27 -2.03 -2.05
N SER A 24 -0.82 -0.78 -2.25
CA SER A 24 -1.70 0.41 -2.18
C SER A 24 -2.84 0.38 -3.21
N ASN A 25 -2.71 -0.40 -4.29
CA ASN A 25 -3.75 -0.58 -5.30
C ASN A 25 -4.57 -1.87 -5.11
N PHE A 26 -4.29 -2.70 -4.12
CA PHE A 26 -5.04 -3.95 -3.90
C PHE A 26 -6.51 -3.71 -3.59
N GLY A 27 -6.86 -2.58 -2.98
CA GLY A 27 -8.26 -2.17 -2.82
C GLY A 27 -9.03 -2.07 -4.15
N LEU A 28 -8.38 -1.60 -5.22
CA LEU A 28 -8.99 -1.51 -6.56
C LEU A 28 -9.25 -2.90 -7.16
N ILE A 29 -8.30 -3.81 -6.95
CA ILE A 29 -8.34 -5.18 -7.46
C ILE A 29 -9.42 -6.00 -6.74
N MET A 30 -9.64 -5.72 -5.45
CA MET A 30 -10.59 -6.42 -4.58
C MET A 30 -12.02 -5.86 -4.60
N ALA A 31 -12.26 -4.65 -5.13
CA ALA A 31 -13.56 -3.96 -5.04
C ALA A 31 -14.78 -4.75 -5.56
N ASN A 32 -14.58 -5.67 -6.50
CA ASN A 32 -15.62 -6.55 -7.08
C ASN A 32 -15.24 -8.04 -6.99
N GLU A 33 -14.65 -8.45 -5.88
CA GLU A 33 -14.31 -9.85 -5.63
C GLU A 33 -15.54 -10.78 -5.80
N GLY A 34 -15.34 -11.95 -6.39
CA GLY A 34 -16.42 -12.87 -6.79
C GLY A 34 -17.06 -12.56 -8.15
N GLY A 35 -16.75 -11.41 -8.75
CA GLY A 35 -17.20 -11.04 -10.09
C GLY A 35 -16.05 -10.62 -11.02
N ALA A 36 -16.40 -10.13 -12.21
CA ALA A 36 -15.43 -9.55 -13.14
C ALA A 36 -14.77 -8.29 -12.57
N PHE A 37 -13.53 -8.02 -12.97
CA PHE A 37 -12.83 -6.79 -12.58
C PHE A 37 -13.62 -5.55 -13.02
N GLY A 38 -13.77 -4.60 -12.09
CA GLY A 38 -14.37 -3.30 -12.36
C GLY A 38 -13.48 -2.44 -13.27
N GLU A 39 -14.04 -1.35 -13.77
CA GLU A 39 -13.33 -0.42 -14.64
C GLU A 39 -12.03 0.15 -14.03
N PRO A 40 -11.98 0.52 -12.72
CA PRO A 40 -10.73 0.97 -12.11
C PRO A 40 -9.60 -0.07 -12.17
N ALA A 41 -9.91 -1.34 -11.89
CA ALA A 41 -8.95 -2.43 -11.98
C ALA A 41 -8.51 -2.67 -13.44
N LYS A 42 -9.43 -2.62 -14.41
CA LYS A 42 -9.07 -2.76 -15.84
C LYS A 42 -8.14 -1.64 -16.32
N ARG A 43 -8.39 -0.40 -15.92
CA ARG A 43 -7.49 0.73 -16.20
C ARG A 43 -6.12 0.53 -15.56
N TYR A 44 -6.07 0.05 -14.32
CA TYR A 44 -4.81 -0.26 -13.66
C TYR A 44 -4.05 -1.40 -14.37
N ALA A 45 -4.75 -2.44 -14.83
CA ALA A 45 -4.14 -3.52 -15.60
C ALA A 45 -3.56 -3.01 -16.93
N LEU A 46 -4.28 -2.11 -17.62
CA LEU A 46 -3.80 -1.43 -18.82
C LEU A 46 -2.54 -0.60 -18.55
N GLN A 47 -2.53 0.17 -17.45
CA GLN A 47 -1.36 0.95 -17.04
C GLN A 47 -0.15 0.04 -16.87
N ILE A 48 -0.26 -1.01 -16.04
CA ILE A 48 0.84 -1.97 -15.81
C ILE A 48 1.31 -2.60 -17.14
N ALA A 49 0.39 -3.03 -17.99
CA ALA A 49 0.74 -3.62 -19.28
C ALA A 49 1.54 -2.65 -20.17
N LEU A 50 1.16 -1.37 -20.21
CA LEU A 50 1.88 -0.34 -20.95
C LEU A 50 3.25 -0.03 -20.34
N GLU A 51 3.36 0.01 -19.02
CA GLU A 51 4.63 0.18 -18.30
C GLU A 51 5.61 -0.95 -18.63
N GLN A 52 5.12 -2.20 -18.63
CA GLN A 52 5.91 -3.37 -19.01
C GLN A 52 6.33 -3.38 -20.49
N ILE A 53 5.55 -2.77 -21.39
CA ILE A 53 5.90 -2.66 -22.82
C ILE A 53 6.92 -1.55 -23.03
N LYS A 54 6.74 -0.39 -22.38
CA LYS A 54 7.56 0.80 -22.59
C LYS A 54 8.87 0.80 -21.80
N GLY A 55 8.90 0.10 -20.66
CA GLY A 55 10.02 0.18 -19.71
C GLY A 55 10.07 1.50 -18.95
N CYS A 56 8.97 2.27 -18.91
CA CYS A 56 8.85 3.49 -18.12
C CYS A 56 7.40 3.74 -17.70
N LYS A 57 7.19 4.56 -16.66
CA LYS A 57 5.84 4.92 -16.18
C LYS A 57 5.08 5.72 -17.24
N SER A 58 3.78 5.50 -17.34
CA SER A 58 2.91 6.42 -18.10
C SER A 58 2.82 7.76 -17.36
N GLU A 59 3.00 8.89 -18.06
CA GLU A 59 2.97 10.25 -17.53
C GLU A 59 1.59 10.63 -16.94
N LEU A 60 1.27 10.16 -15.74
CA LEU A 60 0.15 10.65 -14.95
C LEU A 60 0.50 10.53 -13.46
N THR A 61 1.47 11.31 -12.99
CA THR A 61 1.64 11.56 -11.55
C THR A 61 0.82 12.79 -11.21
N TYR A 62 -0.47 12.61 -10.92
CA TYR A 62 -1.27 13.70 -10.36
C TYR A 62 -0.97 13.78 -8.86
N SER A 63 -0.06 14.68 -8.47
CA SER A 63 0.08 15.09 -7.06
C SER A 63 -1.03 16.08 -6.72
N ASN A 64 -1.61 15.95 -5.53
CA ASN A 64 -2.58 16.91 -5.00
C ASN A 64 -2.11 17.40 -3.62
N GLU A 65 -2.68 18.50 -3.13
CA GLU A 65 -2.30 19.12 -1.84
C GLU A 65 -2.37 18.12 -0.67
N HIS A 66 -3.27 17.13 -0.73
CA HIS A 66 -3.37 16.09 0.30
C HIS A 66 -2.21 15.09 0.28
N MET A 67 -1.68 14.75 -0.90
CA MET A 67 -0.51 13.89 -1.03
C MET A 67 0.76 14.61 -0.58
N GLU A 68 0.93 15.88 -0.94
CA GLU A 68 2.07 16.71 -0.49
C GLU A 68 2.08 16.87 1.03
N ARG A 69 0.93 17.24 1.62
CA ARG A 69 0.76 17.25 3.08
C ARG A 69 1.07 15.89 3.70
N GLY A 70 0.72 14.81 3.00
CA GLY A 70 1.04 13.45 3.41
C GLY A 70 2.55 13.27 3.62
N HIS A 71 3.33 13.57 2.59
CA HIS A 71 4.79 13.47 2.61
C HIS A 71 5.45 14.37 3.67
N GLU A 72 4.95 15.59 3.86
CA GLU A 72 5.48 16.50 4.88
C GLU A 72 5.21 16.03 6.31
N GLN A 73 4.05 15.40 6.54
CA GLN A 73 3.60 15.03 7.89
C GLN A 73 4.00 13.62 8.31
N GLU A 74 4.29 12.72 7.36
CA GLU A 74 4.69 11.34 7.66
C GLU A 74 5.89 11.25 8.62
N PRO A 75 7.00 12.02 8.46
CA PRO A 75 8.11 11.97 9.40
C PRO A 75 7.72 12.36 10.82
N ILE A 76 6.79 13.31 10.98
CA ILE A 76 6.27 13.72 12.29
C ILE A 76 5.45 12.59 12.92
N ALA A 77 4.59 11.96 12.14
CA ALA A 77 3.78 10.84 12.60
C ALA A 77 4.64 9.63 13.02
N ARG A 78 5.71 9.34 12.25
CA ARG A 78 6.70 8.31 12.59
C ARG A 78 7.41 8.62 13.90
N MET A 79 7.95 9.83 14.05
CA MET A 79 8.61 10.26 15.28
C MET A 79 7.68 10.14 16.50
N LEU A 80 6.40 10.53 16.38
CA LEU A 80 5.42 10.38 17.46
C LEU A 80 5.09 8.92 17.78
N TYR A 81 5.10 8.05 16.77
CA TYR A 81 4.92 6.61 16.95
C TYR A 81 6.12 6.00 17.68
N GLU A 82 7.35 6.31 17.24
CA GLU A 82 8.60 5.89 17.88
C GLU A 82 8.67 6.33 19.35
N GLU A 83 8.37 7.59 19.64
CA GLU A 83 8.33 8.12 21.01
C GLU A 83 7.27 7.42 21.87
N ARG A 84 6.06 7.23 21.33
CA ARG A 84 4.94 6.63 22.06
C ARG A 84 5.19 5.18 22.46
N TYR A 85 5.80 4.40 21.57
CA TYR A 85 6.03 2.98 21.77
C TYR A 85 7.45 2.63 22.20
N PHE A 86 8.35 3.63 22.24
CA PHE A 86 9.76 3.49 22.59
C PHE A 86 10.46 2.43 21.73
N ILE A 87 10.32 2.59 20.42
CA ILE A 87 10.84 1.70 19.38
C ILE A 87 11.43 2.54 18.24
N ASP A 88 12.38 1.96 17.52
CA ASP A 88 12.90 2.53 16.27
C ASP A 88 12.13 1.94 15.08
N VAL A 89 11.88 2.76 14.06
CA VAL A 89 11.24 2.33 12.80
C VAL A 89 12.25 2.40 11.67
N ASP A 90 12.66 1.24 11.16
CA ASP A 90 13.57 1.13 10.04
C ASP A 90 12.89 1.47 8.70
N ASN A 91 13.70 1.66 7.66
CA ASN A 91 13.24 1.88 6.30
C ASN A 91 12.34 0.71 5.82
N GLY A 92 11.17 1.04 5.29
CA GLY A 92 10.24 0.05 4.74
C GLY A 92 10.76 -0.65 3.48
N GLY A 93 11.52 0.07 2.65
CA GLY A 93 12.10 -0.46 1.43
C GLY A 93 11.05 -0.94 0.42
N PHE A 94 11.36 -2.02 -0.30
CA PHE A 94 10.42 -2.65 -1.22
C PHE A 94 10.50 -4.19 -1.16
N PHE A 95 9.37 -4.84 -0.93
CA PHE A 95 9.21 -6.29 -1.02
C PHE A 95 8.81 -6.68 -2.44
N ASP A 96 9.75 -7.27 -3.17
CA ASP A 96 9.60 -7.61 -4.58
C ASP A 96 9.20 -9.09 -4.79
N HIS A 97 8.08 -9.29 -5.48
CA HIS A 97 7.58 -10.59 -5.93
C HIS A 97 7.47 -10.67 -7.47
N ASP A 98 8.33 -9.95 -8.18
CA ASP A 98 8.49 -9.92 -9.64
C ASP A 98 7.31 -9.26 -10.38
N THR A 99 6.09 -9.74 -10.15
CA THR A 99 4.86 -9.22 -10.79
C THR A 99 4.02 -8.33 -9.89
N TYR A 100 4.30 -8.35 -8.59
CA TYR A 100 3.68 -7.53 -7.58
C TYR A 100 4.69 -7.18 -6.48
N GLY A 101 4.33 -6.25 -5.60
CA GLY A 101 5.16 -5.94 -4.47
C GLY A 101 4.51 -4.97 -3.50
N ASP A 102 5.29 -4.61 -2.49
CA ASP A 102 4.82 -3.80 -1.39
C ASP A 102 5.93 -2.89 -0.84
N SER A 103 5.52 -1.75 -0.30
CA SER A 103 6.38 -0.74 0.32
C SER A 103 5.64 -0.24 1.55
N PRO A 104 5.79 -0.88 2.72
CA PRO A 104 5.28 -0.32 3.97
C PRO A 104 6.04 0.97 4.29
N ASP A 105 5.47 1.83 5.11
CA ASP A 105 6.15 3.06 5.55
C ASP A 105 7.36 2.74 6.43
N GLY A 106 7.29 1.68 7.23
CA GLY A 106 8.45 1.26 8.01
C GLY A 106 8.43 -0.19 8.45
N LEU A 107 9.60 -0.66 8.86
CA LEU A 107 9.76 -1.96 9.52
C LEU A 107 9.91 -1.72 11.02
N VAL A 108 9.20 -2.50 11.83
CA VAL A 108 9.26 -2.41 13.28
C VAL A 108 9.83 -3.70 13.84
N GLY A 109 11.08 -3.64 14.31
CA GLY A 109 11.82 -4.82 14.76
C GLY A 109 11.84 -5.93 13.70
N THR A 110 11.76 -7.18 14.14
CA THR A 110 11.82 -8.34 13.24
C THR A 110 10.48 -8.70 12.60
N ASP A 111 9.36 -8.40 13.29
CA ASP A 111 8.06 -9.02 12.98
C ASP A 111 6.97 -8.00 12.61
N GLY A 112 7.27 -6.71 12.73
CA GLY A 112 6.30 -5.63 12.57
C GLY A 112 6.49 -4.79 11.33
N LEU A 113 5.40 -4.16 10.92
CA LEU A 113 5.30 -3.20 9.82
C LEU A 113 4.57 -1.95 10.31
N LEU A 114 4.80 -0.83 9.63
CA LEU A 114 4.12 0.44 9.88
C LEU A 114 3.50 0.97 8.59
N GLU A 115 2.26 1.44 8.68
CA GLU A 115 1.56 2.15 7.60
C GLU A 115 0.93 3.43 8.17
N ILE A 116 1.40 4.59 7.74
CA ILE A 116 1.05 5.92 8.21
C ILE A 116 0.15 6.61 7.18
N LYS A 117 -1.01 7.06 7.64
CA LYS A 117 -1.92 7.91 6.88
C LYS A 117 -2.08 9.26 7.56
N SER A 118 -1.39 10.26 7.03
CA SER A 118 -1.60 11.67 7.34
C SER A 118 -2.85 12.16 6.62
N VAL A 119 -3.97 12.29 7.34
CA VAL A 119 -5.29 12.52 6.76
C VAL A 119 -5.91 13.84 7.22
N VAL A 120 -6.96 14.27 6.52
CA VAL A 120 -7.78 15.42 6.92
C VAL A 120 -8.56 15.13 8.20
N ALA A 121 -8.94 16.18 8.93
CA ALA A 121 -9.59 16.08 10.23
C ALA A 121 -10.87 15.22 10.21
N SER A 122 -11.66 15.27 9.14
CA SER A 122 -12.88 14.46 8.99
C SER A 122 -12.59 12.95 8.94
N THR A 123 -11.57 12.54 8.19
CA THR A 123 -11.14 11.14 8.09
C THR A 123 -10.50 10.64 9.38
N HIS A 124 -9.68 11.48 10.02
CA HIS A 124 -9.08 11.16 11.32
C HIS A 124 -10.16 10.98 12.40
N TYR A 125 -11.12 11.90 12.47
CA TYR A 125 -12.27 11.82 13.36
C TYR A 125 -13.08 10.54 13.14
N ALA A 126 -13.41 10.23 11.88
CA ALA A 126 -14.14 9.01 11.54
C ALA A 126 -13.40 7.76 12.02
N THR A 127 -12.07 7.74 11.87
CA THR A 127 -11.21 6.64 12.35
C THR A 127 -11.15 6.54 13.86
N MET A 128 -11.09 7.68 14.56
CA MET A 128 -11.17 7.74 16.01
C MET A 128 -12.50 7.17 16.55
N VAL A 129 -13.62 7.65 16.01
CA VAL A 129 -14.98 7.21 16.44
C VAL A 129 -15.20 5.72 16.14
N ARG A 130 -14.67 5.23 15.01
CA ARG A 130 -14.80 3.83 14.60
C ARG A 130 -14.07 2.87 15.55
N GLY A 131 -13.02 3.32 16.25
CA GLY A 131 -12.24 2.47 17.14
C GLY A 131 -11.43 1.37 16.44
N LYS A 132 -11.20 1.49 15.12
CA LYS A 132 -10.42 0.56 14.30
C LYS A 132 -9.89 1.24 13.04
N PHE A 133 -8.91 0.60 12.38
CA PHE A 133 -8.31 1.06 11.13
C PHE A 133 -9.37 1.39 10.05
N ASP A 134 -9.01 2.28 9.13
CA ASP A 134 -9.92 2.65 8.05
C ASP A 134 -10.10 1.51 7.05
N PRO A 135 -11.35 1.03 6.83
CA PRO A 135 -11.60 -0.06 5.90
C PRO A 135 -11.16 0.23 4.46
N ALA A 136 -10.99 1.51 4.08
CA ALA A 136 -10.43 1.88 2.78
C ALA A 136 -9.01 1.31 2.57
N TYR A 137 -8.23 1.14 3.64
CA TYR A 137 -6.87 0.63 3.58
C TYR A 137 -6.77 -0.87 3.90
N LYS A 138 -7.91 -1.56 4.12
CA LYS A 138 -7.92 -2.98 4.52
C LYS A 138 -7.02 -3.84 3.64
N TRP A 139 -7.20 -3.75 2.32
CA TRP A 139 -6.47 -4.60 1.37
C TRP A 139 -5.01 -4.18 1.16
N GLN A 140 -4.67 -2.92 1.43
CA GLN A 140 -3.28 -2.48 1.49
C GLN A 140 -2.58 -3.11 2.70
N LEU A 141 -3.20 -3.03 3.89
CA LEU A 141 -2.67 -3.60 5.12
C LEU A 141 -2.49 -5.12 5.05
N ILE A 142 -3.47 -5.83 4.48
CA ILE A 142 -3.36 -7.27 4.20
C ILE A 142 -2.25 -7.55 3.17
N GLY A 143 -2.07 -6.66 2.19
CA GLY A 143 -0.97 -6.70 1.23
C GLY A 143 0.40 -6.62 1.92
N HIS A 144 0.56 -5.78 2.93
CA HIS A 144 1.81 -5.72 3.71
C HIS A 144 2.12 -7.05 4.39
N LEU A 145 1.13 -7.65 5.06
CA LEU A 145 1.27 -8.94 5.74
C LEU A 145 1.60 -10.06 4.73
N ASP A 146 0.92 -10.08 3.59
CA ASP A 146 1.15 -11.08 2.55
C ASP A 146 2.53 -10.95 1.88
N CYS A 147 2.91 -9.74 1.48
CA CYS A 147 4.13 -9.51 0.72
C CYS A 147 5.39 -9.65 1.59
N SER A 148 5.34 -9.22 2.85
CA SER A 148 6.50 -9.27 3.75
C SER A 148 6.63 -10.60 4.49
N GLY A 149 5.52 -11.29 4.75
CA GLY A 149 5.48 -12.46 5.64
C GLY A 149 5.67 -12.12 7.12
N ARG A 150 5.55 -10.84 7.50
CA ARG A 150 5.65 -10.36 8.89
C ARG A 150 4.35 -10.60 9.66
N ASP A 151 4.46 -10.63 10.99
CA ASP A 151 3.38 -11.07 11.88
C ASP A 151 2.30 -10.02 12.06
N TRP A 152 2.64 -8.73 11.98
CA TRP A 152 1.67 -7.67 12.19
C TRP A 152 2.03 -6.37 11.46
N VAL A 153 1.00 -5.54 11.25
CA VAL A 153 1.13 -4.17 10.75
C VAL A 153 0.35 -3.23 11.66
N ASP A 154 1.01 -2.15 12.08
CA ASP A 154 0.36 -1.04 12.76
C ASP A 154 -0.11 -0.02 11.73
N PHE A 155 -1.43 0.16 11.66
CA PHE A 155 -2.04 1.25 10.94
C PHE A 155 -2.06 2.50 11.82
N VAL A 156 -1.45 3.57 11.33
CA VAL A 156 -1.40 4.88 11.96
C VAL A 156 -2.27 5.86 11.18
N SER A 157 -3.19 6.53 11.86
CA SER A 157 -3.82 7.75 11.36
C SER A 157 -3.23 8.95 12.08
N TYR A 158 -2.73 9.91 11.32
CA TYR A 158 -2.18 11.16 11.84
C TYR A 158 -2.99 12.37 11.35
N CYS A 159 -3.21 13.34 12.23
CA CYS A 159 -3.77 14.64 11.87
C CYS A 159 -3.29 15.74 12.81
N SER A 160 -2.55 16.71 12.26
CA SER A 160 -2.02 17.87 12.99
C SER A 160 -3.09 18.76 13.64
N ASP A 161 -4.33 18.72 13.15
CA ASP A 161 -5.40 19.64 13.57
C ASP A 161 -6.05 19.23 14.90
N PHE A 162 -5.72 18.04 15.41
CA PHE A 162 -6.21 17.52 16.68
C PHE A 162 -5.32 17.96 17.85
N PRO A 163 -5.84 17.96 19.10
CA PRO A 163 -5.01 18.13 20.30
C PRO A 163 -3.84 17.13 20.30
N ALA A 164 -2.69 17.52 20.84
CA ALA A 164 -1.43 16.77 20.74
C ALA A 164 -1.58 15.28 21.11
N GLU A 165 -2.32 14.97 22.17
CA GLU A 165 -2.58 13.62 22.65
C GLU A 165 -3.53 12.80 21.76
N LYS A 166 -4.18 13.44 20.78
CA LYS A 166 -5.12 12.84 19.82
C LYS A 166 -4.66 12.92 18.38
N GLN A 167 -3.52 13.53 18.06
CA GLN A 167 -3.03 13.63 16.68
C GLN A 167 -2.68 12.27 16.07
N LEU A 168 -2.27 11.30 16.88
CA LEU A 168 -1.83 9.97 16.45
C LEU A 168 -2.78 8.88 16.99
N ILE A 169 -3.35 8.08 16.10
CA ILE A 169 -4.19 6.92 16.44
C ILE A 169 -3.57 5.70 15.77
N VAL A 170 -3.43 4.60 16.51
CA VAL A 170 -2.74 3.38 16.07
C VAL A 170 -3.64 2.17 16.28
N TYR A 171 -3.73 1.31 15.27
CA TYR A 171 -4.42 0.03 15.36
C TYR A 171 -3.57 -1.08 14.75
N ARG A 172 -3.31 -2.14 15.53
CA ARG A 172 -2.57 -3.32 15.09
C ARG A 172 -3.47 -4.31 14.36
N LEU A 173 -2.97 -4.86 13.27
CA LEU A 173 -3.53 -6.02 12.59
C LEU A 173 -2.51 -7.16 12.67
N ASN A 174 -2.91 -8.33 13.18
CA ASN A 174 -2.05 -9.52 13.19
C ASN A 174 -2.39 -10.43 11.99
N ALA A 175 -1.38 -10.97 11.32
CA ALA A 175 -1.54 -11.89 10.19
C ALA A 175 -2.44 -13.09 10.51
N THR A 176 -2.37 -13.59 11.75
CA THR A 176 -3.20 -14.71 12.23
C THR A 176 -4.70 -14.41 12.18
N ASP A 177 -5.10 -13.14 12.31
CA ASP A 177 -6.49 -12.71 12.31
C ASP A 177 -7.05 -12.55 10.88
N PHE A 178 -6.19 -12.57 9.86
CA PHE A 178 -6.52 -12.26 8.46
C PHE A 178 -6.10 -13.36 7.47
N THR A 179 -5.89 -14.60 7.91
CA THR A 179 -5.43 -15.70 7.03
C THR A 179 -6.37 -15.96 5.85
N VAL A 180 -7.69 -15.86 6.08
CA VAL A 180 -8.71 -16.03 5.04
C VAL A 180 -8.63 -14.89 4.01
N GLU A 181 -8.50 -13.65 4.46
CA GLU A 181 -8.33 -12.51 3.56
C GLU A 181 -7.01 -12.54 2.79
N ILE A 182 -5.91 -12.98 3.40
CA ILE A 182 -4.63 -13.17 2.72
C ILE A 182 -4.81 -14.17 1.57
N ALA A 183 -5.46 -15.31 1.81
CA ALA A 183 -5.72 -16.31 0.78
C ALA A 183 -6.57 -15.76 -0.37
N ARG A 184 -7.62 -14.99 -0.04
CA ARG A 184 -8.49 -14.32 -1.03
C ARG A 184 -7.74 -13.28 -1.86
N LEU A 185 -6.89 -12.48 -1.22
CA LEU A 185 -6.06 -11.49 -1.89
C LEU A 185 -5.12 -12.17 -2.90
N ARG A 186 -4.47 -13.27 -2.51
CA ARG A 186 -3.59 -14.05 -3.40
C ARG A 186 -4.33 -14.51 -4.66
N GLU A 187 -5.45 -15.20 -4.48
CA GLU A 187 -6.26 -15.69 -5.61
C GLU A 187 -6.68 -14.56 -6.54
N ARG A 188 -7.19 -13.47 -5.96
CA ARG A 188 -7.67 -12.34 -6.75
C ARG A 188 -6.55 -11.59 -7.47
N ARG A 189 -5.38 -11.47 -6.84
CA ARG A 189 -4.18 -10.88 -7.44
C ARG A 189 -3.66 -11.72 -8.60
N ASP A 190 -3.65 -13.05 -8.49
CA ASP A 190 -3.21 -13.94 -9.57
C ASP A 190 -4.13 -13.81 -10.81
N ALA A 191 -5.44 -13.72 -10.58
CA ALA A 191 -6.40 -13.42 -11.64
C ALA A 191 -6.16 -12.03 -12.26
N PHE A 192 -5.74 -11.05 -11.46
CA PHE A 192 -5.42 -9.70 -11.94
C PHE A 192 -4.13 -9.68 -12.78
N ILE A 193 -3.09 -10.40 -12.37
CA ILE A 193 -1.84 -10.54 -13.14
C ILE A 193 -2.11 -11.23 -14.49
N THR A 194 -3.04 -12.19 -14.52
CA THR A 194 -3.52 -12.80 -15.76
C THR A 194 -4.19 -11.76 -16.65
N LEU A 195 -5.06 -10.90 -16.10
CA LEU A 195 -5.67 -9.79 -16.84
C LEU A 195 -4.62 -8.83 -17.42
N VAL A 196 -3.59 -8.46 -16.65
CA VAL A 196 -2.47 -7.63 -17.14
C VAL A 196 -1.82 -8.27 -18.37
N SER A 197 -1.51 -9.56 -18.27
CA SER A 197 -0.87 -10.33 -19.35
C SER A 197 -1.76 -10.39 -20.61
N ASP A 198 -3.06 -10.58 -20.43
CA ASP A 198 -4.04 -10.57 -21.52
C ASP A 198 -4.16 -9.20 -22.19
N VAL A 199 -4.16 -8.12 -21.41
CA VAL A 199 -4.19 -6.76 -21.95
C VAL A 199 -2.91 -6.47 -22.72
N LYS A 200 -1.74 -6.82 -22.17
CA LYS A 200 -0.43 -6.68 -22.83
C LYS A 200 -0.41 -7.41 -24.17
N ARG A 201 -0.86 -8.67 -24.20
CA ARG A 201 -0.96 -9.47 -25.41
C ARG A 201 -1.86 -8.82 -26.46
N LYS A 202 -3.07 -8.39 -26.07
CA LYS A 202 -4.00 -7.70 -26.98
C LYS A 202 -3.39 -6.44 -27.58
N ILE A 203 -2.64 -5.64 -26.81
CA ILE A 203 -1.98 -4.43 -27.32
C ILE A 203 -0.94 -4.79 -28.38
N LEU A 204 -0.14 -5.84 -28.16
CA LEU A 204 0.93 -6.26 -29.07
C LEU A 204 0.41 -6.98 -30.34
N GLU A 205 -0.74 -7.65 -30.24
CA GLU A 205 -1.35 -8.41 -31.35
C GLU A 205 -2.36 -7.60 -32.18
N SER A 206 -2.81 -6.44 -31.69
CA SER A 206 -3.74 -5.58 -32.42
C SER A 206 -3.03 -4.89 -33.58
N ALA A 207 -3.37 -5.29 -34.81
CA ALA A 207 -2.93 -4.68 -36.07
C ALA A 207 -3.84 -3.52 -36.51
#